data_AF-A0A1H1JGL9-F1
#
_entry.id   AF-A0A1H1JGL9-F1
#
_cell.length_a   1.000
_cell.length_b   1.000
_cell.length_c   1.000
_cell.angle_alpha   90.00
_cell.angle_beta   90.00
_cell.angle_gamma   90.00
#
_symmetry.space_group_name_H-M   'P 1'
#
loop_
_entity.id
_entity.type
_entity.pdbx_description
1 polymer ?
#
loop_
_entity_poly.entity_id
_entity_poly.type
_entity_poly.pdbx_seq_one_letter_code
_entity_poly.pdbx_strand_id
1 'polypeptide(L)' 'MKQVFTEGRKSRLQHDWSRAAGEQVRIEKKGKEILAYCTQQGCRRLASYYNHSPKVKTDFSKEHKSYCFSLQVSF' A
#
# COMPACT_ATOMS: atom_id res chain seq x y z
N MET A 1 12.78 13.02 -15.15
CA MET A 1 12.88 13.50 -13.75
C MET A 1 12.51 12.36 -12.82
N LYS A 2 13.43 11.83 -12.00
CA LYS A 2 13.12 10.77 -11.03
C LYS A 2 12.29 11.38 -9.89
N GLN A 3 10.98 11.12 -9.84
CA GLN A 3 10.16 11.58 -8.72
C GLN A 3 10.60 10.86 -7.44
N VAL A 4 11.20 11.61 -6.51
CA VAL A 4 11.56 11.11 -5.18
C VAL A 4 10.27 10.86 -4.41
N PHE A 5 10.11 9.65 -3.87
CA PHE A 5 9.03 9.36 -2.93
C PHE A 5 9.41 10.01 -1.60
N THR A 6 9.03 11.28 -1.45
CA THR A 6 9.36 12.09 -0.27
C THR A 6 8.57 11.62 0.95
N GLU A 7 9.11 11.83 2.15
CA GLU A 7 8.44 11.45 3.40
C GLU A 7 7.03 12.06 3.54
N GLY A 8 6.83 13.28 3.02
CA GLY A 8 5.51 13.91 2.99
C GLY A 8 4.49 13.16 2.12
N ARG A 9 4.92 12.58 0.99
CA ARG A 9 4.06 11.72 0.14
C ARG A 9 3.76 10.40 0.81
N LYS A 10 4.73 9.83 1.54
CA LYS A 10 4.53 8.63 2.35
C LYS A 10 3.49 8.87 3.44
N SER A 11 3.62 9.94 4.23
CA SER A 11 2.70 10.24 5.33
C SER A 11 1.27 10.43 4.84
N ARG A 12 1.07 11.19 3.76
CA ARG A 12 -0.25 11.39 3.15
C ARG A 12 -0.84 10.08 2.64
N LEU A 13 -0.06 9.28 1.91
CA LEU A 13 -0.51 7.98 1.43
C LEU A 13 -0.87 7.04 2.60
N GLN A 14 -0.12 7.09 3.70
CA GLN A 14 -0.40 6.26 4.88
C GLN A 14 -1.74 6.62 5.48
N HIS A 15 -2.02 7.91 5.59
CA HIS A 15 -3.28 8.42 6.11
C HIS A 15 -4.44 7.99 5.21
N ASP A 16 -4.32 8.19 3.90
CA ASP A 16 -5.35 7.82 2.92
C ASP A 16 -5.63 6.31 2.95
N TRP A 17 -4.57 5.49 2.98
CA TRP A 17 -4.70 4.04 3.03
C TRP A 17 -5.24 3.55 4.36
N SER A 18 -4.86 4.17 5.47
CA SER A 18 -5.40 3.82 6.79
C SER A 18 -6.90 4.10 6.84
N ARG A 19 -7.33 5.24 6.27
CA ARG A 19 -8.75 5.60 6.15
C ARG A 19 -9.51 4.63 5.24
N ALA A 20 -8.96 4.27 4.08
CA ALA A 20 -9.59 3.33 3.15
C ALA A 20 -9.66 1.89 3.70
N ALA A 21 -8.61 1.45 4.40
CA ALA A 21 -8.57 0.15 5.05
C ALA A 21 -9.46 0.10 6.31
N GLY A 22 -9.72 1.25 6.94
CA GLY A 22 -10.44 1.34 8.22
C GLY A 22 -9.60 0.84 9.40
N GLU A 23 -8.28 0.88 9.28
CA GLU A 23 -7.32 0.43 10.29
C GLU A 23 -5.98 1.15 10.11
N GLN A 24 -5.07 1.04 11.08
CA GLN A 24 -3.74 1.61 10.92
C GLN A 24 -2.93 0.78 9.92
N VAL A 25 -2.47 1.44 8.85
CA VAL A 25 -1.66 0.80 7.81
C VAL A 25 -0.19 1.18 7.98
N ARG A 26 0.70 0.20 7.92
CA ARG A 26 2.15 0.44 7.83
C ARG A 26 2.55 0.40 6.36
N ILE A 27 3.17 1.48 5.86
CA ILE A 27 3.69 1.49 4.48
C ILE A 27 5.20 1.37 4.40
N GLU A 28 5.64 0.61 3.42
CA GLU A 28 7.03 0.42 3.05
C GLU A 28 7.21 0.58 1.54
N LYS A 29 8.33 1.17 1.12
CA LYS A 29 8.68 1.28 -0.30
C LYS A 29 9.73 0.21 -0.62
N LYS A 30 9.41 -0.66 -1.59
CA LYS A 30 10.32 -1.69 -2.09
C LYS A 30 10.52 -1.51 -3.60
N GLY A 31 11.60 -0.83 -3.97
CA GLY A 31 11.90 -0.52 -5.37
C GLY A 31 10.81 0.36 -6.03
N LYS A 32 10.08 -0.22 -6.98
CA LYS A 32 8.96 0.43 -7.72
C LYS A 32 7.59 0.11 -7.13
N GLU A 33 7.53 -0.55 -5.98
CA GLU A 33 6.29 -0.89 -5.30
C GLU A 33 6.21 -0.18 -3.95
N ILE A 34 4.98 0.17 -3.59
CA ILE A 34 4.64 0.61 -2.25
C ILE A 34 3.77 -0.48 -1.64
N LEU A 35 4.21 -1.00 -0.50
CA LEU A 35 3.59 -2.10 0.23
C LEU A 35 2.86 -1.55 1.45
N ALA A 36 1.58 -1.87 1.59
CA ALA A 36 0.76 -1.61 2.77
C ALA A 36 0.58 -2.90 3.56
N TYR A 37 1.04 -2.95 4.80
CA TYR A 37 0.80 -4.06 5.71
C TYR A 37 -0.41 -3.75 6.59
N CYS A 38 -1.39 -4.64 6.56
CA CYS A 38 -2.66 -4.51 7.27
C CYS A 38 -3.36 -5.89 7.38
N THR A 39 -4.56 -5.94 7.97
CA THR A 39 -5.31 -7.20 7.98
C THR A 39 -5.70 -7.65 6.57
N GLN A 40 -6.12 -8.91 6.44
CA GLN A 40 -6.67 -9.43 5.19
C GLN A 40 -7.87 -8.59 4.71
N GLN A 41 -8.70 -8.12 5.63
CA GLN A 41 -9.86 -7.30 5.30
C GLN A 41 -9.44 -5.89 4.86
N GLY A 42 -8.42 -5.30 5.50
CA GLY A 42 -7.80 -4.06 5.06
C GLY A 42 -7.26 -4.14 3.64
N CYS A 43 -6.54 -5.22 3.31
CA CYS A 43 -6.03 -5.47 1.96
C CYS A 43 -7.15 -5.55 0.93
N ARG A 44 -8.27 -6.22 1.24
CA ARG A 44 -9.45 -6.30 0.35
C ARG A 44 -10.08 -4.93 0.13
N ARG A 45 -10.20 -4.12 1.19
CA ARG A 45 -10.72 -2.75 1.09
C ARG A 45 -9.80 -1.86 0.25
N LEU A 46 -8.48 -1.96 0.42
CA LEU A 46 -7.52 -1.25 -0.41
C LEU A 46 -7.56 -1.69 -1.87
N ALA A 47 -7.66 -3.00 -2.14
CA ALA A 47 -7.83 -3.51 -3.49
C ALA A 47 -9.12 -2.97 -4.15
N SER A 48 -10.23 -2.90 -3.41
CA SER A 48 -11.48 -2.30 -3.89
C SER A 48 -11.36 -0.79 -4.12
N TYR A 49 -10.67 -0.07 -3.23
CA TYR A 49 -10.38 1.37 -3.39
C TYR A 49 -9.58 1.65 -4.67
N TYR A 50 -8.72 0.71 -5.08
CA TYR A 50 -7.94 0.78 -6.32
C TYR A 50 -8.46 -0.14 -7.44
N ASN A 51 -9.76 -0.49 -7.47
CA ASN A 51 -10.25 -1.53 -8.39
C ASN A 51 -9.93 -1.25 -9.89
N HIS A 52 -9.78 0.02 -10.26
CA HIS A 52 -9.47 0.44 -11.63
C HIS A 52 -7.98 0.44 -11.96
N SER A 53 -7.11 0.06 -11.02
CA SER A 53 -5.66 0.05 -11.18
C SER A 53 -5.16 -1.37 -11.44
N PRO A 54 -4.68 -1.71 -12.65
CA PRO A 54 -4.16 -3.04 -12.95
C PRO A 54 -2.82 -3.35 -12.24
N LYS A 55 -2.29 -2.37 -11.48
CA LYS A 55 -0.99 -2.39 -10.84
C LYS A 55 -1.05 -2.67 -9.34
N VAL A 56 -2.14 -3.27 -8.88
CA VAL A 56 -2.33 -3.65 -7.47
C VAL A 56 -2.33 -5.15 -7.27
N LYS A 57 -1.76 -5.59 -6.16
CA LYS A 57 -1.79 -6.99 -5.73
C LYS A 57 -2.03 -7.08 -4.24
N THR A 58 -2.52 -8.22 -3.78
CA THR A 58 -2.61 -8.55 -2.36
C THR A 58 -1.94 -9.90 -2.13
N ASP A 59 -1.07 -9.99 -1.13
CA ASP A 59 -0.34 -11.22 -0.80
C ASP A 59 -0.15 -11.33 0.73
N PHE A 60 0.44 -12.42 1.20
CA PHE A 60 0.83 -12.59 2.61
C PHE A 60 2.35 -12.48 2.75
N SER A 61 2.81 -11.50 3.52
CA SER A 61 4.22 -11.36 3.85
C SER A 61 4.62 -12.34 4.95
N LYS A 62 5.47 -13.31 4.61
CA LYS A 62 6.06 -14.25 5.59
C LYS A 62 6.96 -13.54 6.60
N GLU A 63 7.69 -12.52 6.15
CA GLU A 63 8.61 -11.73 6.97
C GLU A 63 7.87 -10.94 8.05
N HIS A 64 6.78 -10.26 7.67
CA HIS A 64 5.98 -9.46 8.60
C HIS A 64 4.81 -10.23 9.22
N LYS A 65 4.62 -11.50 8.85
CA LYS A 65 3.47 -12.35 9.24
C LYS A 65 2.13 -11.63 9.11
N SER A 66 1.96 -10.88 8.03
CA SER A 66 0.82 -9.98 7.82
C SER A 66 0.43 -9.94 6.35
N TYR A 67 -0.84 -9.63 6.08
CA TYR A 67 -1.29 -9.41 4.71
C TYR A 67 -0.72 -8.09 4.19
N CYS A 68 -0.36 -8.08 2.92
CA CYS A 68 0.14 -6.90 2.24
C CYS A 68 -0.66 -6.58 0.98
N PHE A 69 -0.88 -5.29 0.76
CA PHE A 69 -1.35 -4.72 -0.49
C PHE A 69 -0.16 -4.04 -1.18
N SER A 70 0.10 -4.32 -2.45
CA SER A 70 1.13 -3.64 -3.23
C SER A 70 0.51 -2.72 -4.28
N LEU A 71 1.11 -1.55 -4.46
CA LEU A 71 0.82 -0.62 -5.54
C LEU A 71 2.11 -0.33 -6.31
N GLN A 72 2.13 -0.69 -7.60
CA GLN A 72 3.26 -0.37 -8.46
C GLN A 72 3.20 1.10 -8.89
N VAL A 73 4.26 1.85 -8.60
CA VAL A 73 4.39 3.27 -8.94
C VAL A 73 5.38 3.44 -10.09
N SER A 74 4.91 4.06 -11.17
CA SER A 74 5.73 4.49 -12.30
C SER A 74 6.26 5.90 -11.99
N PHE A 75 7.48 6.00 -11.48
CA PHE A 75 8.19 7.28 -11.32
C PHE A 75 9.00 7.63 -12.56
#